data_AF-A0AAN5CIN0-F1
#
_entry.id   AF-A0AAN5CIN0-F1
#
_cell.length_a   1.000
_cell.length_b   1.000
_cell.length_c   1.000
_cell.angle_alpha   90.00
_cell.angle_beta   90.00
_cell.angle_gamma   90.00
#
_symmetry.space_group_name_H-M   'P 1'
#
loop_
_entity.id
_entity.type
_entity.pdbx_description
1 polymer ?
#
loop_
_entity_poly.entity_id
_entity_poly.type
_entity_poly.pdbx_seq_one_letter_code
_entity_poly.pdbx_strand_id
1 'polypeptide(L)'
;THHNTMTKHCCCGVFSITTGAQILAALMVLGAVGSIVSVCVPNAKHTPATRIGTGLSSAVELIAGVLVFLAIRKERAVLMTPILAYAGISLFCIAIAFILCVYGLFDQHSVVPNWIRFLLEHKDEITVATTEEPINPEQYVFVLTVVFTLFAAIAFAFSVWYFSVFHNCFKHLKELERCILAFPTNNWNRFSTRGYGLYQA
;
A
#
# COMPACT_ATOMS: atom_id res chain seq x y z
N THR A 1 -38.89 -8.59 -17.66
CA THR A 1 -38.18 -7.33 -17.42
C THR A 1 -36.75 -7.67 -17.04
N HIS A 2 -35.84 -7.57 -18.02
CA HIS A 2 -34.41 -7.74 -17.82
C HIS A 2 -33.94 -6.68 -16.81
N HIS A 3 -33.60 -7.12 -15.60
CA HIS A 3 -32.98 -6.24 -14.63
C HIS A 3 -31.54 -6.03 -15.11
N ASN A 4 -31.32 -4.96 -15.86
CA ASN A 4 -29.98 -4.48 -16.19
C ASN A 4 -29.31 -4.15 -14.86
N THR A 5 -28.60 -5.12 -14.30
CA THR A 5 -27.60 -4.92 -13.26
C THR A 5 -26.60 -3.93 -13.82
N MET A 6 -26.77 -2.64 -13.51
CA MET A 6 -25.74 -1.63 -13.78
C MET A 6 -24.48 -2.08 -13.05
N THR A 7 -23.58 -2.72 -13.78
CA THR A 7 -22.23 -3.02 -13.33
C THR A 7 -21.54 -1.70 -13.06
N LYS A 8 -21.46 -1.30 -11.79
CA LYS A 8 -20.71 -0.10 -11.39
C LYS A 8 -19.23 -0.36 -11.71
N HIS A 9 -18.74 0.23 -12.79
CA HIS A 9 -17.34 0.13 -13.21
C HIS A 9 -16.43 0.93 -12.26
N CYS A 10 -15.17 0.51 -12.14
CA CYS A 10 -14.16 1.23 -11.36
C CYS A 10 -13.77 2.55 -12.04
N CYS A 11 -13.03 3.44 -11.35
CA CYS A 11 -12.66 4.78 -11.85
C CYS A 11 -11.94 4.78 -13.22
N CYS A 12 -11.34 3.66 -13.63
CA CYS A 12 -10.70 3.51 -14.95
C CYS A 12 -11.62 2.89 -16.02
N GLY A 13 -12.85 2.47 -15.69
CA GLY A 13 -13.80 1.82 -16.61
C GLY A 13 -13.45 0.39 -17.03
N VAL A 14 -12.16 -0.01 -16.97
CA VAL A 14 -11.67 -1.27 -17.54
C VAL A 14 -11.98 -2.51 -16.70
N PHE A 15 -11.92 -2.41 -15.37
CA PHE A 15 -12.08 -3.56 -14.46
C PHE A 15 -13.22 -3.36 -13.47
N SER A 16 -13.79 -4.47 -12.99
CA SER A 16 -14.70 -4.43 -11.85
C SER A 16 -13.96 -3.94 -10.60
N ILE A 17 -14.65 -3.18 -9.74
CA ILE A 17 -14.06 -2.61 -8.51
C ILE A 17 -13.46 -3.71 -7.62
N THR A 18 -14.07 -4.90 -7.61
CA THR A 18 -13.60 -6.06 -6.83
C THR A 18 -12.36 -6.70 -7.44
N THR A 19 -12.26 -6.82 -8.77
CA THR A 19 -11.07 -7.37 -9.43
C THR A 19 -9.84 -6.49 -9.17
N GLY A 20 -9.97 -5.17 -9.25
CA GLY A 20 -8.87 -4.25 -8.94
C GLY A 20 -8.37 -4.38 -7.49
N ALA A 21 -9.30 -4.46 -6.53
CA ALA A 21 -8.95 -4.66 -5.12
C ALA A 21 -8.29 -6.03 -4.87
N GLN A 22 -8.71 -7.09 -5.57
CA GLN A 22 -8.09 -8.42 -5.49
C GLN A 22 -6.66 -8.43 -6.02
N ILE A 23 -6.40 -7.77 -7.16
CA ILE A 23 -5.06 -7.67 -7.74
C ILE A 23 -4.14 -6.90 -6.79
N LEU A 24 -4.59 -5.77 -6.25
CA LEU A 24 -3.80 -5.01 -5.27
C LEU A 24 -3.54 -5.82 -4.00
N ALA A 25 -4.54 -6.52 -3.47
CA ALA A 25 -4.35 -7.39 -2.31
C ALA A 25 -3.35 -8.53 -2.59
N ALA A 26 -3.36 -9.11 -3.80
CA ALA A 26 -2.37 -10.11 -4.19
C ALA A 26 -0.95 -9.53 -4.21
N LEU A 27 -0.78 -8.33 -4.79
CA LEU A 27 0.52 -7.65 -4.82
C LEU A 27 1.04 -7.30 -3.42
N MET A 28 0.16 -6.89 -2.50
CA MET A 28 0.54 -6.67 -1.11
C MET A 28 1.02 -7.94 -0.43
N VAL A 29 0.28 -9.05 -0.59
CA VAL A 29 0.67 -10.33 0.01
C VAL A 29 2.03 -10.77 -0.53
N LEU A 30 2.28 -10.62 -1.83
CA LEU A 30 3.58 -10.88 -2.43
C LEU A 30 4.68 -9.99 -1.85
N GLY A 31 4.41 -8.68 -1.69
CA GLY A 31 5.35 -7.73 -1.08
C GLY A 31 5.66 -8.05 0.38
N ALA A 32 4.65 -8.40 1.16
CA ALA A 32 4.80 -8.80 2.56
C ALA A 32 5.62 -10.10 2.69
N VAL A 33 5.38 -11.08 1.82
CA VAL A 33 6.18 -12.33 1.79
C VAL A 33 7.63 -12.02 1.43
N GLY A 34 7.89 -11.18 0.42
CA GLY A 34 9.23 -10.76 0.05
C GLY A 34 9.95 -10.04 1.20
N SER A 35 9.24 -9.18 1.93
CA SER A 35 9.76 -8.46 3.09
C SER A 35 10.11 -9.40 4.24
N ILE A 36 9.26 -10.40 4.52
CA ILE A 36 9.53 -11.43 5.53
C ILE A 36 10.77 -12.24 5.15
N VAL A 37 10.89 -12.69 3.89
CA VAL A 37 12.07 -13.42 3.42
C VAL A 37 13.32 -12.55 3.58
N SER A 38 13.25 -11.26 3.25
CA SER A 38 14.37 -10.33 3.44
C SER A 38 14.80 -10.18 4.91
N VAL A 39 13.86 -10.25 5.86
CA VAL A 39 14.17 -10.20 7.30
C VAL A 39 14.78 -11.52 7.79
N CYS A 40 14.39 -12.65 7.20
CA CYS A 40 14.94 -13.97 7.53
C CYS A 40 16.38 -14.17 7.03
N VAL A 41 16.80 -13.46 5.98
CA VAL A 41 18.18 -13.53 5.48
C VAL A 41 19.09 -12.75 6.44
N PRO A 42 20.08 -13.40 7.09
CA PRO A 42 20.96 -12.73 8.04
C PRO A 42 21.88 -11.74 7.31
N ASN A 43 21.56 -10.45 7.42
CA ASN A 43 22.38 -9.37 6.86
C ASN A 43 22.99 -8.55 8.00
N ALA A 44 24.32 -8.42 8.04
CA ALA A 44 25.06 -7.77 9.13
C ALA A 44 24.69 -6.30 9.33
N LYS A 45 24.06 -5.66 8.32
CA LYS A 45 23.71 -4.24 8.32
C LYS A 45 22.39 -3.89 9.01
N HIS A 46 21.54 -4.88 9.32
CA HIS A 46 20.24 -4.59 9.94
C HIS A 46 20.32 -4.64 11.46
N THR A 47 20.02 -3.51 12.11
CA THR A 47 19.83 -3.44 13.55
C THR A 47 18.66 -4.33 13.99
N PRO A 48 18.68 -4.92 15.20
CA PRO A 48 17.61 -5.81 15.66
C PRO A 48 16.24 -5.10 15.70
N ALA A 49 16.22 -3.81 16.03
CA ALA A 49 15.01 -3.00 16.04
C ALA A 49 14.34 -2.90 14.66
N THR A 50 15.13 -2.67 13.60
CA THR A 50 14.59 -2.58 12.23
C THR A 50 14.03 -3.91 11.74
N ARG A 51 14.65 -5.04 12.13
CA ARG A 51 14.15 -6.39 11.81
C ARG A 51 12.79 -6.65 12.45
N ILE A 52 12.66 -6.36 13.75
CA ILE A 52 11.40 -6.55 14.48
C ILE A 52 10.31 -5.65 13.89
N GLY A 53 10.60 -4.37 13.65
CA GLY A 53 9.65 -3.43 13.07
C GLY A 53 9.17 -3.86 11.68
N THR A 54 10.10 -4.26 10.80
CA THR A 54 9.78 -4.72 9.44
C THR A 54 8.97 -6.01 9.46
N GLY A 55 9.32 -6.95 10.35
CA GLY A 55 8.57 -8.20 10.52
C GLY A 55 7.14 -7.98 10.99
N LEU A 56 6.93 -7.12 12.00
CA LEU A 56 5.59 -6.79 12.50
C LEU A 56 4.76 -6.07 11.43
N SER A 57 5.34 -5.10 10.73
CA SER A 57 4.66 -4.39 9.64
C SER A 57 4.21 -5.37 8.55
N SER A 58 5.10 -6.26 8.12
CA SER A 58 4.81 -7.25 7.07
C SER A 58 3.73 -8.25 7.50
N ALA A 59 3.72 -8.65 8.78
CA ALA A 59 2.69 -9.53 9.31
C ALA A 59 1.30 -8.87 9.31
N VAL A 60 1.22 -7.60 9.72
CA VAL A 60 -0.04 -6.82 9.69
C VAL A 60 -0.52 -6.65 8.25
N GLU A 61 0.39 -6.35 7.32
CA GLU A 61 0.09 -6.20 5.90
C GLU A 61 -0.45 -7.50 5.29
N LEU A 62 0.16 -8.64 5.62
CA LEU A 62 -0.28 -9.96 5.18
C LEU A 62 -1.70 -10.28 5.69
N ILE A 63 -1.96 -10.05 6.99
CA ILE A 63 -3.29 -10.26 7.58
C ILE A 63 -4.32 -9.36 6.89
N ALA A 64 -3.99 -8.08 6.69
CA ALA A 64 -4.89 -7.13 6.03
C ALA A 64 -5.18 -7.55 4.57
N GLY A 65 -4.18 -8.02 3.83
CA GLY A 65 -4.34 -8.55 2.47
C GLY A 65 -5.26 -9.77 2.42
N VAL A 66 -5.07 -10.74 3.32
CA VAL A 66 -5.94 -11.93 3.41
C VAL A 66 -7.39 -11.55 3.77
N LEU A 67 -7.57 -10.59 4.67
CA LEU A 67 -8.90 -10.10 5.06
C LEU A 67 -9.64 -9.46 3.88
N VAL A 68 -8.95 -8.81 2.94
CA VAL A 68 -9.57 -8.30 1.71
C VAL A 68 -10.15 -9.44 0.87
N PHE A 69 -9.39 -10.52 0.66
CA PHE A 69 -9.90 -11.69 -0.06
C PHE A 69 -11.12 -12.29 0.62
N LEU A 70 -11.09 -12.43 1.95
CA LEU A 70 -12.22 -12.93 2.72
C LEU A 70 -13.43 -11.97 2.68
N ALA A 71 -13.21 -10.66 2.71
CA ALA A 71 -14.26 -9.65 2.62
C ALA A 71 -15.00 -9.73 1.30
N ILE A 72 -14.27 -9.89 0.19
CA ILE A 72 -14.85 -10.00 -1.15
C ILE A 72 -15.58 -11.34 -1.30
N ARG A 73 -14.99 -12.46 -0.82
CA ARG A 73 -15.66 -13.78 -0.91
C ARG A 73 -16.91 -13.90 -0.03
N LYS A 74 -16.93 -13.24 1.13
CA LYS A 74 -18.07 -13.26 2.06
C LYS A 74 -19.06 -12.12 1.85
N GLU A 75 -18.77 -11.20 0.94
CA GLU A 75 -19.56 -9.99 0.68
C GLU A 75 -19.84 -9.16 1.96
N ARG A 76 -18.91 -9.13 2.92
CA ARG A 76 -19.07 -8.40 4.19
C ARG A 76 -18.15 -7.19 4.25
N ALA A 77 -18.73 -5.99 4.28
CA ALA A 77 -17.97 -4.75 4.31
C ALA A 77 -17.12 -4.58 5.58
N VAL A 78 -17.60 -5.09 6.72
CA VAL A 78 -16.92 -4.99 8.03
C VAL A 78 -15.48 -5.54 7.98
N LEU A 79 -15.25 -6.59 7.18
CA LEU A 79 -13.93 -7.23 7.03
C LEU A 79 -12.90 -6.35 6.28
N MET A 80 -13.34 -5.31 5.55
CA MET A 80 -12.44 -4.34 4.90
C MET A 80 -12.01 -3.19 5.81
N THR A 81 -12.60 -3.03 7.00
CA THR A 81 -12.22 -1.96 7.94
C THR A 81 -10.74 -1.95 8.32
N PRO A 82 -10.08 -3.09 8.65
CA PRO A 82 -8.67 -3.07 9.06
C PRO A 82 -7.73 -2.63 7.93
N ILE A 83 -7.99 -3.00 6.68
CA ILE A 83 -7.19 -2.54 5.55
C ILE A 83 -7.38 -1.04 5.31
N LEU A 84 -8.59 -0.51 5.48
CA LEU A 84 -8.85 0.94 5.37
C LEU A 84 -8.11 1.72 6.46
N ALA A 85 -8.14 1.22 7.70
CA ALA A 85 -7.45 1.85 8.82
C ALA A 85 -5.93 1.85 8.60
N TYR A 86 -5.36 0.71 8.18
CA TYR A 86 -3.95 0.60 7.83
C TYR A 86 -3.56 1.54 6.69
N ALA A 87 -4.33 1.56 5.59
CA ALA A 87 -4.08 2.43 4.46
C ALA A 87 -4.18 3.92 4.83
N GLY A 88 -5.12 4.29 5.71
CA GLY A 88 -5.27 5.66 6.20
C GLY A 88 -4.08 6.10 7.08
N ILE A 89 -3.62 5.25 8.00
CA ILE A 89 -2.44 5.52 8.84
C ILE A 89 -1.19 5.62 7.96
N SER A 90 -1.01 4.70 7.01
CA SER A 90 0.10 4.71 6.07
C SER A 90 0.13 5.98 5.21
N LEU A 91 -1.02 6.38 4.66
CA LEU A 91 -1.16 7.61 3.89
C LEU A 91 -0.79 8.85 4.73
N PHE A 92 -1.20 8.89 6.00
CA PHE A 92 -0.85 9.98 6.92
C PHE A 92 0.67 10.04 7.19
N CYS A 93 1.31 8.91 7.44
CA CYS A 93 2.77 8.84 7.60
C CYS A 93 3.51 9.28 6.35
N ILE A 94 3.06 8.86 5.16
CA ILE A 94 3.66 9.25 3.87
C ILE A 94 3.45 10.74 3.61
N ALA A 95 2.31 11.30 3.98
CA ALA A 95 2.06 12.74 3.88
C ALA A 95 3.04 13.55 4.76
N ILE A 96 3.26 13.12 6.01
CA ILE A 96 4.26 13.76 6.90
C ILE A 96 5.65 13.67 6.29
N ALA A 97 6.06 12.48 5.84
CA ALA A 97 7.36 12.28 5.20
C ALA A 97 7.53 13.18 3.97
N PHE A 98 6.49 13.29 3.13
CA PHE A 98 6.50 14.17 1.97
C PHE A 98 6.66 15.65 2.35
N ILE A 99 5.94 16.13 3.37
CA ILE A 99 6.08 17.51 3.88
C ILE A 99 7.51 17.74 4.40
N LEU A 100 8.09 16.79 5.14
CA LEU A 100 9.47 16.88 5.63
C LEU A 100 10.49 16.91 4.49
N CYS A 101 10.29 16.13 3.42
CA CYS A 101 11.13 16.18 2.23
C CYS A 101 11.06 17.54 1.52
N VAL A 102 9.84 18.07 1.34
CA VAL A 102 9.65 19.40 0.73
C VAL A 102 10.27 20.50 1.60
N TYR A 103 10.09 20.43 2.92
CA TYR A 103 10.74 21.36 3.85
C TYR A 103 12.28 21.28 3.75
N GLY A 104 12.83 20.07 3.57
CA GLY A 104 14.26 19.88 3.41
C GLY A 104 14.87 20.36 2.10
N LEU A 105 14.05 20.69 1.09
CA LEU A 105 14.52 21.42 -0.09
C LEU A 105 14.81 22.90 0.20
N PHE A 106 14.12 23.48 1.19
CA PHE A 106 14.31 24.88 1.57
C PHE A 106 15.32 25.05 2.70
N ASP A 107 15.42 24.06 3.60
CA ASP A 107 16.29 24.10 4.77
C ASP A 107 17.24 22.90 4.82
N GLN A 108 18.53 23.16 4.56
CA GLN A 108 19.60 22.16 4.59
C GLN A 108 19.91 21.62 6.00
N HIS A 109 19.40 22.26 7.06
CA HIS A 109 19.53 21.78 8.44
C HIS A 109 18.32 20.96 8.91
N SER A 110 17.37 20.71 8.01
CA SER A 110 16.22 19.85 8.31
C SER A 110 16.59 18.36 8.46
N VAL A 111 15.61 17.57 8.90
CA VAL A 111 15.78 16.15 9.24
C VAL A 111 16.24 15.30 8.04
N VAL A 112 15.73 15.56 6.83
CA VAL A 112 15.98 14.71 5.65
C VAL A 112 17.42 14.86 5.12
N PRO A 113 17.93 16.08 4.83
CA PRO A 113 19.32 16.26 4.41
C PRO A 113 20.30 15.82 5.50
N ASN A 114 19.98 16.05 6.78
CA ASN A 114 20.85 15.62 7.88
C ASN A 114 20.93 14.08 7.98
N TRP A 115 19.81 13.39 7.76
CA TRP A 115 19.79 11.93 7.67
C TRP A 115 20.57 11.41 6.45
N ILE A 116 20.50 12.09 5.30
CA ILE A 116 21.30 11.76 4.11
C ILE A 116 22.80 11.95 4.39
N ARG A 117 23.21 13.04 5.04
CA ARG A 117 24.60 13.26 5.46
C ARG A 117 25.09 12.12 6.36
N PHE A 118 24.32 11.76 7.38
CA PHE A 118 24.63 10.64 8.27
C PHE A 118 24.80 9.31 7.51
N LEU A 119 23.95 9.05 6.51
CA LEU A 119 24.06 7.85 5.67
C LEU A 119 25.31 7.86 4.79
N LEU A 120 25.72 9.01 4.28
CA LEU A 120 26.93 9.14 3.46
C LEU A 120 28.20 8.94 4.29
N GLU A 121 28.25 9.55 5.48
CA GLU A 121 29.36 9.38 6.43
C GLU A 121 29.60 7.91 6.77
N HIS A 122 28.54 7.10 6.89
CA HIS A 122 28.67 5.65 7.16
C HIS A 122 28.99 4.80 5.93
N LYS A 123 28.79 5.32 4.72
CA LYS A 123 29.03 4.57 3.47
C LYS A 123 30.45 4.73 2.95
N ASP A 124 31.05 5.90 3.17
CA ASP A 124 32.37 6.24 2.64
C ASP A 124 33.49 5.38 3.25
N GLU A 125 33.27 4.74 4.40
CA GLU A 125 34.22 3.77 4.95
C GLU A 125 34.41 2.52 4.05
N ILE A 126 33.51 2.29 3.06
CA ILE A 126 33.48 1.06 2.25
C ILE A 126 33.98 1.26 0.80
N THR A 127 34.11 2.50 0.29
CA THR A 127 34.31 2.73 -1.16
C THR A 127 35.46 3.67 -1.59
N VAL A 128 36.47 3.90 -0.74
CA VAL A 128 37.65 4.69 -1.14
C VAL A 128 38.62 3.85 -1.99
N ALA A 129 38.31 3.70 -3.28
CA ALA A 129 39.28 3.18 -4.27
C ALA A 129 39.05 3.65 -5.72
N THR A 130 38.11 4.56 -6.00
CA THR A 130 37.93 5.07 -7.36
C THR A 130 38.11 6.58 -7.43
N THR A 131 39.26 6.91 -8.01
CA THR A 131 39.77 8.20 -8.46
C THR A 131 38.75 8.91 -9.33
N GLU A 132 38.23 10.06 -8.91
CA GLU A 132 37.79 11.17 -9.76
C GLU A 132 37.42 12.38 -8.88
N GLU A 133 37.47 13.57 -9.49
CA GLU A 133 37.56 14.92 -8.90
C GLU A 133 36.72 15.22 -7.62
N PRO A 134 37.16 16.15 -6.75
CA PRO A 134 36.45 16.51 -5.53
C PRO A 134 35.12 17.20 -5.85
N ILE A 135 34.05 16.43 -5.96
CA ILE A 135 32.68 16.94 -6.01
C ILE A 135 32.36 17.55 -4.64
N ASN A 136 31.84 18.78 -4.63
CA ASN A 136 31.39 19.45 -3.41
C ASN A 136 30.31 18.59 -2.72
N PRO A 137 30.51 18.13 -1.47
CA PRO A 137 29.60 17.19 -0.81
C PRO A 137 28.19 17.77 -0.64
N GLU A 138 28.09 19.10 -0.45
CA GLU A 138 26.80 19.80 -0.33
C GLU A 138 25.95 19.71 -1.60
N GLN A 139 26.58 19.75 -2.78
CA GLN A 139 25.86 19.61 -4.05
C GLN A 139 25.30 18.19 -4.20
N TYR A 140 26.05 17.18 -3.77
CA TYR A 140 25.61 15.79 -3.81
C TYR A 140 24.42 15.52 -2.87
N VAL A 141 24.47 16.04 -1.63
CA VAL A 141 23.35 15.96 -0.67
C VAL A 141 22.10 16.63 -1.22
N PHE A 142 22.24 17.81 -1.86
CA PHE A 142 21.11 18.50 -2.48
C PHE A 142 20.48 17.67 -3.60
N VAL A 143 21.28 17.12 -4.53
CA VAL A 143 20.80 16.27 -5.63
C VAL A 143 20.05 15.05 -5.09
N LEU A 144 20.60 14.36 -4.08
CA LEU A 144 19.92 13.24 -3.44
C LEU A 144 18.58 13.66 -2.81
N THR A 145 18.54 14.80 -2.12
CA THR A 145 17.32 15.33 -1.49
C THR A 145 16.23 15.60 -2.53
N VAL A 146 16.59 16.16 -3.69
CA VAL A 146 15.66 16.37 -4.81
C VAL A 146 15.11 15.03 -5.32
N VAL A 147 15.97 14.04 -5.55
CA VAL A 147 15.57 12.70 -6.00
C VAL A 147 14.64 12.03 -4.99
N PHE A 148 14.98 12.08 -3.70
CA PHE A 148 14.14 11.55 -2.63
C PHE A 148 12.77 12.24 -2.56
N THR A 149 12.72 13.55 -2.77
CA THR A 149 11.47 14.31 -2.77
C THR A 149 10.58 13.93 -3.95
N LEU A 150 11.16 13.72 -5.14
CA LEU A 150 10.41 13.24 -6.31
C LEU A 150 9.85 11.83 -6.06
N PHE A 151 10.65 10.93 -5.48
CA PHE A 151 10.19 9.59 -5.13
C PHE A 151 9.06 9.64 -4.08
N ALA A 152 9.18 10.50 -3.06
CA ALA A 152 8.14 10.70 -2.05
C ALA A 152 6.84 11.26 -2.66
N ALA A 153 6.92 12.17 -3.64
CA ALA A 153 5.76 12.70 -4.35
C ALA A 153 5.01 11.59 -5.11
N ILE A 154 5.76 10.75 -5.83
CA ILE A 154 5.20 9.60 -6.56
C ILE A 154 4.56 8.61 -5.59
N ALA A 155 5.26 8.27 -4.51
CA ALA A 155 4.75 7.38 -3.47
C ALA A 155 3.45 7.92 -2.85
N PHE A 156 3.39 9.22 -2.53
CA PHE A 156 2.19 9.87 -2.01
C PHE A 156 1.01 9.76 -2.99
N ALA A 157 1.22 10.03 -4.28
CA ALA A 157 0.18 9.88 -5.30
C ALA A 157 -0.32 8.43 -5.40
N PHE A 158 0.59 7.46 -5.39
CA PHE A 158 0.22 6.04 -5.36
C PHE A 158 -0.56 5.66 -4.10
N SER A 159 -0.19 6.18 -2.92
CA SER A 159 -0.92 5.93 -1.67
C SER A 159 -2.33 6.51 -1.67
N VAL A 160 -2.52 7.72 -2.22
CA VAL A 160 -3.85 8.32 -2.38
C VAL A 160 -4.71 7.47 -3.32
N TRP A 161 -4.15 7.07 -4.46
CA TRP A 161 -4.84 6.21 -5.42
C TRP A 161 -5.21 4.86 -4.80
N TYR A 162 -4.26 4.22 -4.13
CA TYR A 162 -4.44 2.95 -3.43
C TYR A 162 -5.56 3.06 -2.39
N PHE A 163 -5.53 4.08 -1.52
CA PHE A 163 -6.60 4.32 -0.53
C PHE A 163 -7.97 4.50 -1.20
N SER A 164 -8.03 5.24 -2.32
CA SER A 164 -9.27 5.43 -3.07
C SER A 164 -9.85 4.11 -3.59
N VAL A 165 -9.00 3.17 -4.05
CA VAL A 165 -9.46 1.86 -4.54
C VAL A 165 -10.13 1.06 -3.42
N PHE A 166 -9.48 0.94 -2.26
CA PHE A 166 -10.06 0.22 -1.12
C PHE A 166 -11.30 0.90 -0.57
N HIS A 167 -11.31 2.23 -0.47
CA HIS A 167 -12.48 3.00 -0.03
C HIS A 167 -13.68 2.79 -0.96
N ASN A 168 -13.47 2.80 -2.29
CA ASN A 168 -14.52 2.55 -3.27
C ASN A 168 -15.05 1.11 -3.19
N CYS A 169 -14.17 0.13 -3.00
CA CYS A 169 -14.56 -1.27 -2.80
C CYS A 169 -15.35 -1.45 -1.49
N PHE A 170 -14.93 -0.82 -0.40
CA PHE A 170 -15.68 -0.81 0.86
C PHE A 170 -17.08 -0.21 0.71
N LYS A 171 -17.18 0.95 0.04
CA LYS A 171 -18.47 1.60 -0.24
C LYS A 171 -19.38 0.68 -1.06
N HIS A 172 -18.83 -0.02 -2.05
CA HIS A 172 -19.56 -0.97 -2.88
C HIS A 172 -20.09 -2.17 -2.07
N LEU A 173 -19.24 -2.81 -1.26
CA LEU A 173 -19.68 -3.91 -0.38
C LEU A 173 -20.75 -3.45 0.62
N LYS A 174 -20.62 -2.23 1.17
CA LYS A 174 -21.60 -1.64 2.09
C LYS A 174 -22.95 -1.34 1.41
N GLU A 175 -22.96 -1.08 0.12
CA GLU A 175 -24.20 -0.95 -0.66
C GLU A 175 -24.84 -2.33 -0.88
N LEU A 176 -24.06 -3.35 -1.25
CA LEU A 176 -24.54 -4.73 -1.40
C LEU A 176 -25.15 -5.29 -0.11
N GLU A 177 -24.47 -5.09 1.02
CA GLU A 177 -24.95 -5.53 2.33
C GLU A 177 -26.29 -4.88 2.71
N ARG A 178 -26.46 -3.58 2.40
CA ARG A 178 -27.73 -2.86 2.61
C ARG A 178 -28.86 -3.39 1.71
N CYS A 179 -28.56 -3.70 0.45
CA CYS A 179 -29.53 -4.30 -0.46
C CYS A 179 -29.99 -5.68 0.03
N ILE A 180 -29.05 -6.51 0.52
CA ILE A 180 -29.35 -7.83 1.07
C ILE A 180 -30.29 -7.73 2.28
N LEU A 181 -30.00 -6.81 3.21
CA LEU A 181 -30.82 -6.63 4.43
C LEU A 181 -32.22 -6.05 4.14
N ALA A 182 -32.40 -5.34 3.02
CA ALA A 182 -33.70 -4.80 2.64
C ALA A 182 -34.68 -5.85 2.10
N PHE A 183 -34.21 -7.06 1.72
CA PHE A 183 -35.08 -8.14 1.26
C PHE A 183 -35.33 -9.17 2.38
N PRO A 184 -36.53 -9.19 2.99
CA PRO A 184 -36.86 -10.16 4.03
C PRO A 184 -36.74 -11.61 3.52
N THR A 185 -36.22 -12.45 4.39
CA THR A 185 -35.59 -13.77 4.19
C THR A 185 -36.41 -14.88 3.54
N ASN A 186 -37.68 -14.68 3.17
CA ASN A 186 -38.55 -15.76 2.70
C ASN A 186 -38.24 -16.30 1.29
N ASN A 187 -37.28 -15.72 0.54
CA ASN A 187 -36.92 -16.18 -0.82
C ASN A 187 -35.44 -16.55 -1.02
N TRP A 188 -34.63 -16.60 0.04
CA TRP A 188 -33.17 -16.80 -0.05
C TRP A 188 -32.74 -18.17 -0.59
N ASN A 189 -33.55 -19.22 -0.40
CA ASN A 189 -33.23 -20.56 -0.90
C ASN A 189 -33.16 -20.64 -2.44
N ARG A 190 -33.64 -19.63 -3.17
CA ARG A 190 -33.69 -19.65 -4.65
C ARG A 190 -32.47 -19.02 -5.33
N PHE A 191 -31.62 -18.28 -4.60
CA PHE A 191 -30.46 -17.55 -5.19
C PHE A 191 -29.11 -18.23 -4.97
N SER A 192 -28.94 -19.03 -3.90
CA SER A 192 -27.67 -19.69 -3.57
C SER A 192 -27.16 -20.67 -4.66
N THR A 193 -28.06 -21.27 -5.44
CA THR A 193 -27.70 -22.27 -6.45
C THR A 193 -27.28 -21.72 -7.82
N ARG A 194 -27.41 -20.41 -8.10
CA ARG A 194 -27.09 -19.86 -9.44
C ARG A 194 -25.69 -19.24 -9.59
N GLY A 195 -24.95 -19.00 -8.50
CA GLY A 195 -23.69 -18.23 -8.56
C GLY A 195 -22.42 -19.04 -8.86
N TYR A 196 -22.42 -20.36 -8.66
CA TYR A 196 -21.18 -21.16 -8.74
C TYR A 196 -20.91 -21.80 -10.11
N GLY A 197 -21.82 -21.67 -11.09
CA GLY A 197 -21.73 -22.37 -12.37
C GLY A 197 -20.97 -21.65 -13.50
N LEU A 198 -20.48 -20.43 -13.30
CA LEU A 198 -20.00 -19.58 -14.41
C LEU A 198 -18.51 -19.19 -14.35
N TYR A 199 -17.73 -19.74 -13.41
CA TYR A 199 -16.28 -19.52 -13.29
C TYR A 199 -15.47 -20.83 -13.38
N GLN A 200 -15.90 -21.76 -14.24
CA GLN A 200 -15.17 -23.00 -14.55
C GLN A 200 -14.93 -23.20 -16.07
N ALA A 201 -14.81 -22.12 -16.84
CA ALA A 201 -14.34 -22.16 -18.22
C ALA A 201 -13.05 -21.36 -18.35
#